data_AF-A0A7G6RI84-F1
#
_entry.id   AF-A0A7G6RI84-F1
#
_cell.length_a   1.000
_cell.length_b   1.000
_cell.length_c   1.000
_cell.angle_alpha   90.00
_cell.angle_beta   90.00
_cell.angle_gamma   90.00
#
_symmetry.space_group_name_H-M   'P 1'
#
loop_
_entity.id
_entity.type
_entity.pdbx_description
1 polymer ?
#
loop_
_entity_poly.entity_id
_entity_poly.type
_entity_poly.pdbx_seq_one_letter_code
_entity_poly.pdbx_strand_id
1 'polypeptide(L)'
;MVFATHAVASADPLPKGFERHKFNGSVRPEVKDGVTRFEIFDRQCSNVDYGDGRGENDCRNGNVRSTIRYTRDMKVGESVEYKFDFRLDPTFAYKGWHNNSANGFYPDGWDSHLRLASWEGPAIHNFIYMLKADTRNGVNFLARQCQKPQDFGKWATFSLKIRWASDENGWVTASCDNKVIYAAEGEATNQAPHCWESNECEPQSNRDPKSFNFILGPVMMGWGSDWKNYDHHTSQFDVVQPDGIGIDVRNVSVTRGVGNYSAEQAVLLKRLQQQLAHLGCKPGNLEGKPDKATRQAALSCRKFESGSLPQALNLTTLQAFADAYAKPETASLPSGNAAAGTENLSSKPRTYIKLGEMLAMKTGKDTKVNSNFFGKIKGAKKGQNELDFIILGQFDYTDNSFSQLSFVLQDNLSKAEVNAATKCGYGTIRFPDGTDHVEIRMNHSGNTFSSPPRTHCLIQALGKRPASQVPYLTTGFADLAKSMVSDGGWKKLRHEGLKIFVKRVADGEITVGG
;
A
#
# COMPACT_ATOMS: atom_id res chain seq x y z
N MET A 1 17.48 44.86 51.64
CA MET A 1 16.33 44.59 50.77
C MET A 1 16.83 44.67 49.33
N VAL A 2 17.06 43.52 48.68
CA VAL A 2 17.45 43.46 47.25
C VAL A 2 16.49 42.45 46.62
N PHE A 3 15.53 42.95 45.86
CA PHE A 3 14.60 42.12 45.11
C PHE A 3 15.32 41.56 43.89
N ALA A 4 15.64 40.26 43.92
CA ALA A 4 16.06 39.53 42.74
C ALA A 4 14.85 39.38 41.81
N THR A 5 14.84 40.15 40.72
CA THR A 5 13.92 39.97 39.61
C THR A 5 14.16 38.59 39.01
N HIS A 6 13.24 37.66 39.28
CA HIS A 6 13.21 36.37 38.61
C HIS A 6 12.85 36.64 37.15
N ALA A 7 13.81 36.46 36.24
CA ALA A 7 13.54 36.43 34.82
C ALA A 7 12.62 35.23 34.56
N VAL A 8 11.36 35.52 34.26
CA VAL A 8 10.41 34.52 33.78
C VAL A 8 10.91 34.13 32.39
N ALA A 9 11.60 32.98 32.30
CA ALA A 9 12.00 32.41 31.02
C ALA A 9 10.73 32.17 30.20
N SER A 10 10.48 33.03 29.21
CA SER A 10 9.42 32.81 28.23
C SER A 10 9.76 31.53 27.49
N ALA A 11 8.85 30.55 27.49
CA ALA A 11 8.99 29.36 26.67
C ALA A 11 9.25 29.75 25.21
N ASP A 12 10.12 29.00 24.53
CA ASP A 12 10.42 29.25 23.12
C ASP A 12 9.13 29.12 22.28
N PRO A 13 9.02 29.86 21.15
CA PRO A 13 7.89 29.73 20.27
C PRO A 13 7.86 28.34 19.60
N LEU A 14 6.65 27.89 19.25
CA LEU A 14 6.49 26.72 18.38
C LEU A 14 7.20 26.91 17.03
N PRO A 15 7.52 25.81 16.32
CA PRO A 15 8.01 25.90 14.95
C PRO A 15 7.12 26.78 14.08
N LYS A 16 7.73 27.51 13.14
CA LYS A 16 7.02 28.51 12.31
C LYS A 16 5.82 27.88 11.58
N GLY A 17 4.66 28.50 11.75
CA GLY A 17 3.41 28.05 11.12
C GLY A 17 2.71 26.90 11.85
N PHE A 18 3.11 26.60 13.08
CA PHE A 18 2.44 25.61 13.93
C PHE A 18 1.71 26.25 15.10
N GLU A 19 0.62 25.61 15.49
CA GLU A 19 -0.16 25.91 16.69
C GLU A 19 -0.33 24.64 17.55
N ARG A 20 -0.53 24.80 18.86
CA ARG A 20 -0.90 23.66 19.72
C ARG A 20 -2.28 23.15 19.32
N HIS A 21 -2.44 21.85 19.17
CA HIS A 21 -3.75 21.29 18.84
C HIS A 21 -4.74 21.50 19.99
N LYS A 22 -5.97 21.90 19.68
CA LYS A 22 -7.03 22.16 20.68
C LYS A 22 -7.44 20.93 21.50
N PHE A 23 -7.12 19.74 20.99
CA PHE A 23 -7.42 18.43 21.61
C PHE A 23 -6.24 17.86 22.39
N ASN A 24 -5.17 18.61 22.64
CA ASN A 24 -4.13 18.12 23.54
C ASN A 24 -4.71 17.82 24.92
N GLY A 25 -4.21 16.76 25.54
CA GLY A 25 -4.54 16.40 26.92
C GLY A 25 -3.99 17.40 27.94
N SER A 26 -3.85 16.94 29.18
CA SER A 26 -3.35 17.79 30.28
C SER A 26 -1.91 18.27 30.06
N VAL A 27 -1.08 17.50 29.33
CA VAL A 27 0.29 17.90 28.99
C VAL A 27 0.33 18.48 27.58
N ARG A 28 0.73 19.76 27.52
CA ARG A 28 0.86 20.48 26.25
C ARG A 28 2.30 20.39 25.74
N PRO A 29 2.52 20.41 24.42
CA PRO A 29 3.87 20.48 23.87
C PRO A 29 4.59 21.75 24.32
N GLU A 30 5.83 21.58 24.76
CA GLU A 30 6.71 22.64 25.25
C GLU A 30 7.93 22.75 24.35
N VAL A 31 8.43 23.98 24.15
CA VAL A 31 9.64 24.22 23.37
C VAL A 31 10.70 24.80 24.29
N LYS A 32 11.88 24.21 24.22
CA LYS A 32 13.05 24.66 24.96
C LYS A 32 14.30 24.39 24.12
N ASP A 33 15.15 25.41 23.99
CA ASP A 33 16.41 25.35 23.25
C ASP A 33 16.21 24.86 21.80
N GLY A 34 15.10 25.29 21.17
CA GLY A 34 14.73 24.90 19.81
C GLY A 34 14.24 23.45 19.64
N VAL A 35 14.02 22.72 20.73
CA VAL A 35 13.46 21.36 20.74
C VAL A 35 12.04 21.42 21.29
N THR A 36 11.09 20.86 20.53
CA THR A 36 9.71 20.65 20.99
C THR A 36 9.61 19.28 21.63
N ARG A 37 9.29 19.23 22.93
CA ARG A 37 8.98 18.01 23.69
C ARG A 37 7.49 17.76 23.61
N PHE A 38 7.12 16.54 23.24
CA PHE A 38 5.75 16.04 23.33
C PHE A 38 5.72 14.85 24.28
N GLU A 39 4.69 14.80 25.14
CA GLU A 39 4.51 13.72 26.09
C GLU A 39 3.04 13.35 26.19
N ILE A 40 2.77 12.04 26.23
CA ILE A 40 1.46 11.49 26.53
C ILE A 40 1.57 10.56 27.74
N PHE A 41 0.57 10.60 28.60
CA PHE A 41 0.48 9.79 29.82
C PHE A 41 -0.84 9.04 29.84
N ASP A 42 -0.88 7.93 30.56
CA ASP A 42 -2.07 7.08 30.62
C ASP A 42 -3.31 7.89 30.99
N ARG A 43 -4.35 7.77 30.15
CA ARG A 43 -5.67 8.41 30.31
C ARG A 43 -5.67 9.95 30.43
N GLN A 44 -4.57 10.63 30.11
CA GLN A 44 -4.54 12.10 30.08
C GLN A 44 -5.11 12.65 28.77
N CYS A 45 -6.41 12.51 28.62
CA CYS A 45 -7.18 12.85 27.43
C CYS A 45 -7.77 14.26 27.47
N SER A 46 -8.28 14.72 26.32
CA SER A 46 -9.03 15.98 26.21
C SER A 46 -10.54 15.74 26.26
N ASN A 47 -11.25 16.53 27.07
CA ASN A 47 -12.72 16.55 27.10
C ASN A 47 -13.33 17.52 26.09
N VAL A 48 -12.51 18.19 25.28
CA VAL A 48 -13.00 19.13 24.26
C VAL A 48 -13.79 18.38 23.20
N ASP A 49 -15.03 18.81 22.97
CA ASP A 49 -15.90 18.27 21.93
C ASP A 49 -15.27 18.43 20.55
N TYR A 50 -15.33 17.39 19.73
CA TYR A 50 -14.82 17.44 18.37
C TYR A 50 -15.53 18.48 17.50
N GLY A 51 -16.77 18.84 17.85
CA GLY A 51 -17.59 19.84 17.16
C GLY A 51 -18.35 19.27 15.96
N ASP A 52 -18.52 17.94 15.91
CA ASP A 52 -19.19 17.23 14.81
C ASP A 52 -20.65 16.86 15.11
N GLY A 53 -21.19 17.33 16.25
CA GLY A 53 -22.56 17.10 16.69
C GLY A 53 -22.82 15.75 17.36
N ARG A 54 -21.82 14.86 17.45
CA ARG A 54 -21.95 13.56 18.12
C ARG A 54 -21.68 13.63 19.63
N GLY A 55 -21.16 14.76 20.12
CA GLY A 55 -20.70 14.90 21.51
C GLY A 55 -19.47 14.04 21.82
N GLU A 56 -18.72 13.66 20.78
CA GLU A 56 -17.53 12.84 20.87
C GLU A 56 -16.33 13.68 21.34
N ASN A 57 -15.45 13.09 22.14
CA ASN A 57 -14.18 13.69 22.55
C ASN A 57 -13.10 12.62 22.79
N ASP A 58 -11.86 13.04 23.03
CA ASP A 58 -10.76 12.10 23.22
C ASP A 58 -10.96 11.18 24.43
N CYS A 59 -11.51 11.69 25.53
CA CYS A 59 -11.78 10.87 26.72
C CYS A 59 -12.83 9.79 26.50
N ARG A 60 -13.86 10.06 25.68
CA ARG A 60 -14.88 9.08 25.28
C ARG A 60 -14.32 8.04 24.31
N ASN A 61 -13.46 8.48 23.40
CA ASN A 61 -12.86 7.61 22.39
C ASN A 61 -11.63 6.84 22.88
N GLY A 62 -11.08 7.21 24.04
CA GLY A 62 -9.87 6.62 24.59
C GLY A 62 -8.58 7.12 23.95
N ASN A 63 -8.62 8.27 23.26
CA ASN A 63 -7.47 8.87 22.62
C ASN A 63 -6.65 9.66 23.65
N VAL A 64 -5.33 9.58 23.54
CA VAL A 64 -4.40 10.42 24.29
C VAL A 64 -3.44 11.07 23.30
N ARG A 65 -3.31 12.40 23.37
CA ARG A 65 -2.49 13.13 22.40
C ARG A 65 -1.77 14.33 22.97
N SER A 66 -0.60 14.58 22.40
CA SER A 66 0.18 15.80 22.55
C SER A 66 0.72 16.16 21.18
N THR A 67 0.19 17.21 20.55
CA THR A 67 0.41 17.49 19.14
C THR A 67 0.42 18.98 18.83
N ILE A 68 1.08 19.33 17.74
CA ILE A 68 0.98 20.62 17.07
C ILE A 68 0.44 20.41 15.66
N ARG A 69 -0.28 21.41 15.16
CA ARG A 69 -0.88 21.41 13.83
C ARG A 69 -0.23 22.49 12.98
N TYR A 70 0.07 22.17 11.73
CA TYR A 70 0.45 23.20 10.76
C TYR A 70 -0.80 24.01 10.37
N THR A 71 -0.77 25.32 10.57
CA THR A 71 -1.96 26.18 10.51
C THR A 71 -2.59 26.28 9.12
N ARG A 72 -1.87 25.89 8.08
CA ARG A 72 -2.31 25.95 6.68
C ARG A 72 -2.44 24.57 6.08
N ASP A 73 -3.65 24.20 5.69
CA ASP A 73 -3.87 22.99 4.92
C ASP A 73 -3.23 23.09 3.52
N MET A 74 -2.69 21.97 3.03
CA MET A 74 -2.29 21.81 1.63
C MET A 74 -3.51 21.48 0.76
N LYS A 75 -3.41 21.71 -0.54
CA LYS A 75 -4.45 21.41 -1.53
C LYS A 75 -3.93 20.48 -2.63
N VAL A 76 -4.86 19.81 -3.30
CA VAL A 76 -4.56 19.07 -4.54
C VAL A 76 -3.92 20.02 -5.56
N GLY A 77 -2.88 19.55 -6.25
CA GLY A 77 -2.05 20.30 -7.19
C GLY A 77 -0.78 20.87 -6.56
N GLU A 78 -0.69 20.96 -5.23
CA GLU A 78 0.49 21.46 -4.53
C GLU A 78 1.52 20.35 -4.30
N SER A 79 2.80 20.71 -4.39
CA SER A 79 3.91 19.88 -3.90
C SER A 79 4.54 20.48 -2.65
N VAL A 80 4.92 19.63 -1.72
CA VAL A 80 5.40 20.01 -0.39
C VAL A 80 6.39 18.98 0.17
N GLU A 81 7.36 19.44 0.94
CA GLU A 81 8.21 18.63 1.81
C GLU A 81 7.88 18.95 3.27
N TYR A 82 7.59 17.91 4.04
CA TYR A 82 7.52 17.96 5.50
C TYR A 82 8.78 17.29 6.04
N LYS A 83 9.62 18.03 6.76
CA LYS A 83 10.88 17.49 7.28
C LYS A 83 11.07 17.88 8.74
N PHE A 84 11.52 16.94 9.55
CA PHE A 84 11.83 17.15 10.96
C PHE A 84 12.80 16.08 11.46
N ASP A 85 13.56 16.42 12.51
CA ASP A 85 14.33 15.46 13.27
C ASP A 85 13.52 15.04 14.48
N PHE A 86 13.54 13.75 14.82
CA PHE A 86 12.87 13.21 15.99
C PHE A 86 13.78 12.33 16.82
N ARG A 87 13.48 12.23 18.11
CA ARG A 87 14.09 11.30 19.06
C ARG A 87 13.01 10.74 19.96
N LEU A 88 12.69 9.46 19.79
CA LEU A 88 11.79 8.74 20.69
C LEU A 88 12.54 8.37 21.97
N ASP A 89 11.88 8.46 23.13
CA ASP A 89 12.48 8.13 24.42
C ASP A 89 13.04 6.69 24.42
N PRO A 90 14.28 6.45 24.91
CA PRO A 90 14.84 5.10 24.98
C PRO A 90 14.07 4.16 25.92
N THR A 91 13.26 4.70 26.83
CA THR A 91 12.39 3.91 27.72
C THR A 91 11.09 3.44 27.04
N PHE A 92 10.88 3.79 25.77
CA PHE A 92 9.67 3.43 25.03
C PHE A 92 9.46 1.91 24.96
N ALA A 93 8.31 1.46 25.45
CA ALA A 93 8.01 0.04 25.69
C ALA A 93 6.73 -0.47 24.98
N TYR A 94 5.98 0.40 24.30
CA TYR A 94 4.72 0.01 23.64
C TYR A 94 4.98 -0.99 22.50
N LYS A 95 4.34 -2.16 22.55
CA LYS A 95 4.57 -3.28 21.61
C LYS A 95 3.78 -3.20 20.31
N GLY A 96 2.86 -2.24 20.19
CA GLY A 96 1.82 -2.31 19.17
C GLY A 96 0.79 -3.38 19.49
N TRP A 97 -0.17 -3.53 18.59
CA TRP A 97 -1.26 -4.47 18.73
C TRP A 97 -1.44 -5.30 17.45
N HIS A 98 -1.85 -6.54 17.62
CA HIS A 98 -2.10 -7.44 16.51
C HIS A 98 -3.51 -7.19 15.95
N ASN A 99 -3.56 -6.49 14.81
CA ASN A 99 -4.78 -6.22 14.09
C ASN A 99 -4.96 -7.17 12.89
N ASN A 100 -5.99 -7.99 12.93
CA ASN A 100 -6.34 -8.82 11.78
C ASN A 100 -6.63 -8.02 10.50
N SER A 101 -7.10 -6.78 10.62
CA SER A 101 -7.36 -5.88 9.49
C SER A 101 -6.10 -5.21 8.95
N ALA A 102 -5.00 -5.22 9.69
CA ALA A 102 -3.68 -4.79 9.21
C ALA A 102 -2.91 -5.92 8.53
N ASN A 103 -3.44 -7.15 8.53
CA ASN A 103 -2.85 -8.28 7.81
C ASN A 103 -2.68 -7.94 6.33
N GLY A 104 -1.44 -8.07 5.85
CA GLY A 104 -1.03 -7.75 4.49
C GLY A 104 -0.31 -6.42 4.32
N PHE A 105 -0.63 -5.46 5.18
CA PHE A 105 0.06 -4.18 5.23
C PHE A 105 1.26 -4.22 6.18
N TYR A 106 1.08 -4.85 7.34
CA TYR A 106 2.11 -5.01 8.36
C TYR A 106 2.55 -6.49 8.51
N PRO A 107 3.84 -6.76 8.80
CA PRO A 107 4.30 -8.11 9.14
C PRO A 107 3.45 -8.71 10.27
N ASP A 108 2.85 -9.88 9.99
CA ASP A 108 1.95 -10.61 10.88
C ASP A 108 0.81 -9.76 11.47
N GLY A 109 0.37 -8.70 10.77
CA GLY A 109 -0.74 -7.85 11.20
C GLY A 109 -0.44 -6.98 12.43
N TRP A 110 0.82 -6.83 12.83
CA TRP A 110 1.20 -5.95 13.94
C TRP A 110 1.18 -4.48 13.53
N ASP A 111 0.07 -3.80 13.86
CA ASP A 111 -0.11 -2.38 13.68
C ASP A 111 0.28 -1.62 14.95
N SER A 112 0.48 -0.31 14.81
CA SER A 112 0.63 0.58 15.94
C SER A 112 -0.54 1.58 15.98
N HIS A 113 -1.22 1.64 17.12
CA HIS A 113 -2.18 2.71 17.41
C HIS A 113 -1.47 4.01 17.83
N LEU A 114 -0.14 3.99 17.95
CA LEU A 114 0.68 5.17 18.22
C LEU A 114 1.21 5.75 16.91
N ARG A 115 0.67 6.91 16.54
CA ARG A 115 1.19 7.74 15.45
C ARG A 115 1.99 8.91 16.00
N LEU A 116 3.09 9.25 15.34
CA LEU A 116 3.97 10.39 15.65
C LEU A 116 3.74 11.59 14.72
N ALA A 117 3.16 11.33 13.55
CA ALA A 117 2.77 12.34 12.58
C ALA A 117 1.66 11.79 11.68
N SER A 118 0.81 12.67 11.16
CA SER A 118 -0.25 12.30 10.24
C SER A 118 -0.55 13.39 9.19
N TRP A 119 -0.99 12.92 8.04
CA TRP A 119 -1.53 13.75 6.96
C TRP A 119 -2.96 13.32 6.69
N GLU A 120 -3.89 14.23 6.94
CA GLU A 120 -5.30 13.91 7.13
C GLU A 120 -6.17 14.76 6.18
N GLY A 121 -7.14 14.12 5.54
CA GLY A 121 -8.24 14.83 4.88
C GLY A 121 -9.23 15.42 5.91
N PRO A 122 -10.15 16.30 5.48
CA PRO A 122 -11.05 17.01 6.40
C PRO A 122 -12.22 16.15 6.94
N ALA A 123 -12.43 14.96 6.38
CA ALA A 123 -13.52 14.08 6.77
C ALA A 123 -13.08 13.14 7.91
N ILE A 124 -14.06 12.68 8.70
CA ILE A 124 -13.85 11.65 9.72
C ILE A 124 -13.31 10.38 9.02
N HIS A 125 -12.36 9.69 9.66
CA HIS A 125 -11.70 8.49 9.14
C HIS A 125 -11.12 8.70 7.71
N ASN A 126 -10.36 9.79 7.52
CA ASN A 126 -9.73 10.13 6.25
C ASN A 126 -8.21 10.38 6.40
N PHE A 127 -7.53 9.49 7.12
CA PHE A 127 -6.08 9.55 7.29
C PHE A 127 -5.40 8.97 6.06
N ILE A 128 -4.55 9.77 5.42
CA ILE A 128 -3.88 9.36 4.17
C ILE A 128 -2.55 8.69 4.47
N TYR A 129 -1.74 9.33 5.31
CA TYR A 129 -0.43 8.84 5.70
C TYR A 129 -0.20 9.03 7.19
N MET A 130 0.56 8.11 7.78
CA MET A 130 0.99 8.18 9.16
C MET A 130 2.43 7.70 9.32
N LEU A 131 3.16 8.38 10.19
CA LEU A 131 4.40 7.88 10.78
C LEU A 131 4.02 7.24 12.11
N LYS A 132 4.28 5.94 12.28
CA LYS A 132 3.87 5.15 13.45
C LYS A 132 5.08 4.65 14.23
N ALA A 133 4.89 4.30 15.49
CA ALA A 133 5.96 3.77 16.34
C ALA A 133 5.49 2.64 17.24
N ASP A 134 6.27 1.57 17.31
CA ASP A 134 6.12 0.48 18.28
C ASP A 134 7.47 -0.25 18.44
N THR A 135 7.63 -1.05 19.49
CA THR A 135 8.88 -1.77 19.78
C THR A 135 9.11 -2.99 18.89
N ARG A 136 8.14 -3.43 18.08
CA ARG A 136 8.30 -4.54 17.12
C ARG A 136 8.85 -4.05 15.78
N ASN A 137 8.27 -3.00 15.25
CA ASN A 137 8.53 -2.45 13.92
C ASN A 137 9.49 -1.25 13.96
N GLY A 138 9.67 -0.62 15.13
CA GLY A 138 10.37 0.65 15.26
C GLY A 138 9.49 1.83 14.84
N VAL A 139 10.12 2.96 14.49
CA VAL A 139 9.41 4.02 13.79
C VAL A 139 9.27 3.62 12.33
N ASN A 140 8.07 3.66 11.77
CA ASN A 140 7.78 3.19 10.42
C ASN A 140 6.77 4.07 9.68
N PHE A 141 6.88 4.09 8.36
CA PHE A 141 5.95 4.74 7.44
C PHE A 141 5.46 3.70 6.44
N LEU A 142 4.15 3.43 6.39
CA LEU A 142 3.56 2.38 5.56
C LEU A 142 4.26 1.01 5.72
N ALA A 143 4.51 0.61 6.97
CA ALA A 143 5.25 -0.60 7.31
C ALA A 143 6.70 -0.68 6.75
N ARG A 144 7.27 0.45 6.31
CA ARG A 144 8.69 0.59 5.98
C ARG A 144 9.40 1.24 7.15
N GLN A 145 10.40 0.54 7.69
CA GLN A 145 11.12 0.99 8.88
C GLN A 145 11.96 2.24 8.58
N CYS A 146 11.73 3.27 9.39
CA CYS A 146 12.48 4.52 9.43
C CYS A 146 13.62 4.45 10.45
N GLN A 147 13.30 4.03 11.68
CA GLN A 147 14.26 3.85 12.78
C GLN A 147 13.97 2.50 13.45
N LYS A 148 15.03 1.75 13.75
CA LYS A 148 14.92 0.45 14.45
C LYS A 148 14.60 0.65 15.94
N PRO A 149 13.94 -0.32 16.60
CA PRO A 149 13.72 -0.27 18.04
C PRO A 149 14.99 -0.08 18.87
N GLN A 150 16.11 -0.69 18.45
CA GLN A 150 17.39 -0.60 19.16
C GLN A 150 18.04 0.79 19.06
N ASP A 151 17.53 1.66 18.19
CA ASP A 151 18.05 3.00 17.95
C ASP A 151 17.19 4.09 18.62
N PHE A 152 16.16 3.73 19.40
CA PHE A 152 15.46 4.70 20.24
C PHE A 152 16.43 5.43 21.19
N GLY A 153 16.14 6.69 21.49
CA GLY A 153 17.07 7.61 22.16
C GLY A 153 18.09 8.28 21.24
N LYS A 154 18.22 7.87 19.97
CA LYS A 154 19.02 8.57 18.96
C LYS A 154 18.15 9.50 18.12
N TRP A 155 18.74 10.59 17.66
CA TRP A 155 18.12 11.46 16.67
C TRP A 155 18.07 10.76 15.31
N ALA A 156 16.93 10.85 14.63
CA ALA A 156 16.73 10.45 13.25
C ALA A 156 16.00 11.57 12.50
N THR A 157 16.23 11.68 11.19
CA THR A 157 15.58 12.67 10.32
C THR A 157 14.48 11.98 9.52
N PHE A 158 13.25 12.50 9.55
CA PHE A 158 12.18 12.08 8.64
C PHE A 158 11.89 13.19 7.62
N SER A 159 11.72 12.83 6.35
CA SER A 159 11.20 13.72 5.30
C SER A 159 10.11 13.01 4.50
N LEU A 160 8.98 13.68 4.30
CA LEU A 160 7.94 13.31 3.34
C LEU A 160 7.83 14.40 2.28
N LYS A 161 8.26 14.09 1.06
CA LYS A 161 7.97 14.91 -0.11
C LYS A 161 6.74 14.33 -0.80
N ILE A 162 5.78 15.17 -1.14
CA ILE A 162 4.54 14.74 -1.77
C ILE A 162 4.02 15.81 -2.71
N ARG A 163 3.49 15.38 -3.86
CA ARG A 163 2.56 16.16 -4.66
C ARG A 163 1.18 15.59 -4.46
N TRP A 164 0.30 16.38 -3.86
CA TRP A 164 -1.09 16.03 -3.65
C TRP A 164 -1.82 16.02 -5.00
N ALA A 165 -2.34 14.87 -5.41
CA ALA A 165 -3.03 14.70 -6.68
C ALA A 165 -4.17 13.68 -6.55
N SER A 166 -5.20 13.85 -7.38
CA SER A 166 -6.30 12.87 -7.52
C SER A 166 -6.17 12.01 -8.78
N ASP A 167 -5.00 12.03 -9.43
CA ASP A 167 -4.74 11.42 -10.72
C ASP A 167 -3.28 10.94 -10.82
N GLU A 168 -2.86 10.51 -12.01
CA GLU A 168 -1.51 10.03 -12.31
C GLU A 168 -0.41 11.12 -12.24
N ASN A 169 -0.74 12.36 -11.87
CA ASN A 169 0.26 13.41 -11.63
C ASN A 169 0.81 13.41 -10.20
N GLY A 170 0.31 12.54 -9.32
CA GLY A 170 0.77 12.43 -7.94
C GLY A 170 2.07 11.66 -7.80
N TRP A 171 2.81 12.02 -6.76
CA TRP A 171 4.00 11.31 -6.31
C TRP A 171 4.22 11.55 -4.82
N VAL A 172 4.85 10.59 -4.17
CA VAL A 172 5.17 10.61 -2.74
C VAL A 172 6.49 9.89 -2.50
N THR A 173 7.34 10.52 -1.68
CA THR A 173 8.66 10.00 -1.31
C THR A 173 8.88 10.24 0.16
N ALA A 174 9.03 9.17 0.93
CA ALA A 174 9.42 9.20 2.32
C ALA A 174 10.88 8.75 2.47
N SER A 175 11.63 9.50 3.26
CA SER A 175 13.04 9.23 3.53
C SER A 175 13.34 9.32 5.02
N CYS A 176 14.23 8.46 5.49
CA CYS A 176 14.81 8.53 6.83
C CYS A 176 16.32 8.58 6.77
N ASP A 177 16.92 9.55 7.47
CA ASP A 177 18.36 9.83 7.44
C ASP A 177 18.91 9.92 6.00
N ASN A 178 18.16 10.63 5.14
CA ASN A 178 18.40 10.81 3.71
C ASN A 178 18.32 9.52 2.85
N LYS A 179 17.95 8.38 3.43
CA LYS A 179 17.67 7.14 2.70
C LYS A 179 16.18 7.05 2.39
N VAL A 180 15.84 6.85 1.13
CA VAL A 180 14.45 6.62 0.70
C VAL A 180 13.95 5.29 1.26
N ILE A 181 12.84 5.34 2.00
CA ILE A 181 12.17 4.16 2.57
C ILE A 181 10.87 3.81 1.84
N TYR A 182 10.28 4.79 1.16
CA TYR A 182 9.10 4.60 0.32
C TYR A 182 9.11 5.62 -0.81
N ALA A 183 8.75 5.17 -2.01
CA ALA A 183 8.56 6.02 -3.17
C ALA A 183 7.44 5.46 -4.03
N ALA A 184 6.53 6.32 -4.45
CA ALA A 184 5.52 6.00 -5.44
C ALA A 184 5.24 7.21 -6.32
N GLU A 185 5.01 6.96 -7.60
CA GLU A 185 4.83 7.99 -8.61
C GLU A 185 3.80 7.53 -9.65
N GLY A 186 3.13 8.47 -10.30
CA GLY A 186 2.16 8.13 -11.34
C GLY A 186 0.81 7.69 -10.79
N GLU A 187 0.48 8.06 -9.56
CA GLU A 187 -0.75 7.63 -8.89
C GLU A 187 -1.38 8.76 -8.05
N ALA A 188 -2.67 8.60 -7.75
CA ALA A 188 -3.39 9.50 -6.86
C ALA A 188 -2.85 9.39 -5.43
N THR A 189 -2.37 10.51 -4.89
CA THR A 189 -1.80 10.62 -3.54
C THR A 189 -2.77 11.23 -2.54
N ASN A 190 -3.97 11.63 -2.99
CA ASN A 190 -5.07 12.03 -2.11
C ASN A 190 -5.79 10.83 -1.47
N GLN A 191 -5.34 9.60 -1.71
CA GLN A 191 -5.91 8.37 -1.16
C GLN A 191 -4.92 7.66 -0.26
N ALA A 192 -5.42 7.11 0.85
CA ALA A 192 -4.63 6.24 1.70
C ALA A 192 -4.19 4.99 0.91
N PRO A 193 -2.89 4.70 0.77
CA PRO A 193 -2.47 3.45 0.13
C PRO A 193 -2.78 2.22 0.99
N HIS A 194 -2.91 2.44 2.30
CA HIS A 194 -3.09 1.46 3.36
C HIS A 194 -4.38 1.85 4.11
N CYS A 195 -5.52 1.23 3.76
CA CYS A 195 -6.83 1.63 4.27
C CYS A 195 -7.55 0.49 5.01
N TRP A 196 -7.52 0.55 6.34
CA TRP A 196 -8.32 -0.26 7.26
C TRP A 196 -8.81 0.61 8.42
N GLU A 197 -9.81 0.11 9.14
CA GLU A 197 -10.54 0.86 10.17
C GLU A 197 -9.64 1.44 11.26
N SER A 198 -8.71 0.66 11.84
CA SER A 198 -7.78 1.16 12.87
C SER A 198 -6.70 2.11 12.32
N ASN A 199 -6.60 2.26 11.00
CA ASN A 199 -5.78 3.29 10.38
C ASN A 199 -6.57 4.58 10.17
N GLU A 200 -7.73 4.73 10.82
CA GLU A 200 -8.63 5.87 10.66
C GLU A 200 -8.95 6.11 9.18
N CYS A 201 -9.21 5.01 8.47
CA CYS A 201 -9.57 5.00 7.07
C CYS A 201 -10.81 4.14 6.90
N GLU A 202 -11.79 4.61 6.13
CA GLU A 202 -12.99 3.84 5.81
C GLU A 202 -12.75 2.98 4.56
N PRO A 203 -12.56 1.66 4.70
CA PRO A 203 -12.35 0.80 3.55
C PRO A 203 -13.61 0.84 2.68
N GLN A 204 -13.47 0.85 1.35
CA GLN A 204 -14.58 0.96 0.36
C GLN A 204 -15.04 2.37 0.04
N SER A 205 -14.57 3.39 0.75
CA SER A 205 -14.89 4.78 0.42
C SER A 205 -13.70 5.46 -0.24
N ASN A 206 -13.90 5.94 -1.48
CA ASN A 206 -13.00 6.93 -2.06
C ASN A 206 -13.42 8.31 -1.52
N ARG A 207 -12.65 8.82 -0.55
CA ARG A 207 -12.97 10.09 0.13
C ARG A 207 -12.57 11.33 -0.68
N ASP A 208 -11.70 11.16 -1.68
CA ASP A 208 -11.20 12.21 -2.58
C ASP A 208 -10.97 13.60 -1.94
N PRO A 209 -10.23 13.68 -0.80
CA PRO A 209 -9.98 14.95 -0.14
C PRO A 209 -9.30 15.94 -1.08
N LYS A 210 -9.75 17.20 -0.99
CA LYS A 210 -9.17 18.34 -1.72
C LYS A 210 -8.24 19.18 -0.86
N SER A 211 -8.16 18.88 0.43
CA SER A 211 -7.29 19.54 1.40
C SER A 211 -6.70 18.58 2.41
N PHE A 212 -5.50 18.89 2.89
CA PHE A 212 -4.72 18.01 3.75
C PHE A 212 -4.12 18.80 4.90
N ASN A 213 -4.46 18.37 6.12
CA ASN A 213 -3.89 18.87 7.35
C ASN A 213 -2.61 18.10 7.69
N PHE A 214 -1.64 18.76 8.34
CA PHE A 214 -0.44 18.11 8.89
C PHE A 214 -0.43 18.26 10.41
N ILE A 215 -0.40 17.13 11.10
CA ILE A 215 -0.31 17.05 12.57
C ILE A 215 1.00 16.35 12.95
N LEU A 216 1.72 16.93 13.89
CA LEU A 216 3.00 16.44 14.40
C LEU A 216 2.92 16.24 15.92
N GLY A 217 3.37 15.09 16.39
CA GLY A 217 3.35 14.68 17.80
C GLY A 217 2.62 13.36 18.02
N PRO A 218 2.81 12.72 19.19
CA PRO A 218 2.24 11.44 19.54
C PRO A 218 0.73 11.52 19.74
N VAL A 219 0.03 10.58 19.12
CA VAL A 219 -1.38 10.25 19.40
C VAL A 219 -1.46 8.75 19.60
N MET A 220 -1.85 8.33 20.80
CA MET A 220 -2.27 6.97 21.08
C MET A 220 -3.77 6.89 20.82
N MET A 221 -4.16 6.11 19.83
CA MET A 221 -5.56 5.89 19.48
C MET A 221 -6.18 4.87 20.46
N GLY A 222 -7.40 5.18 20.91
CA GLY A 222 -8.18 4.30 21.75
C GLY A 222 -9.06 3.34 20.95
N TRP A 223 -9.88 2.61 21.68
CA TRP A 223 -10.82 1.60 21.21
C TRP A 223 -12.25 2.12 21.04
N GLY A 224 -12.49 3.39 21.36
CA GLY A 224 -13.83 3.98 21.29
C GLY A 224 -14.79 3.35 22.29
N SER A 225 -16.10 3.54 22.04
CA SER A 225 -17.17 2.87 22.80
C SER A 225 -17.15 1.34 22.66
N ASP A 226 -16.53 0.85 21.59
CA ASP A 226 -16.55 -0.55 21.19
C ASP A 226 -15.51 -1.41 21.91
N TRP A 227 -14.71 -0.81 22.81
CA TRP A 227 -13.69 -1.48 23.61
C TRP A 227 -14.17 -2.76 24.31
N LYS A 228 -15.44 -2.79 24.73
CA LYS A 228 -16.08 -3.93 25.39
C LYS A 228 -16.23 -5.16 24.48
N ASN A 229 -16.17 -4.96 23.16
CA ASN A 229 -16.27 -6.02 22.16
C ASN A 229 -14.92 -6.66 21.85
N TYR A 230 -13.82 -6.13 22.39
CA TYR A 230 -12.48 -6.66 22.19
C TYR A 230 -12.02 -7.41 23.44
N ASP A 231 -11.74 -8.72 23.27
CA ASP A 231 -11.20 -9.55 24.34
C ASP A 231 -9.94 -8.92 24.94
N HIS A 232 -9.79 -9.03 26.26
CA HIS A 232 -8.65 -8.55 27.05
C HIS A 232 -8.47 -7.02 27.17
N HIS A 233 -9.46 -6.21 26.77
CA HIS A 233 -9.45 -4.76 26.99
C HIS A 233 -10.23 -4.38 28.25
N THR A 234 -9.66 -3.50 29.07
CA THR A 234 -10.25 -3.08 30.36
C THR A 234 -10.86 -1.68 30.32
N SER A 235 -10.63 -0.92 29.25
CA SER A 235 -11.18 0.41 29.04
C SER A 235 -11.11 0.80 27.56
N GLN A 236 -11.69 1.95 27.21
CA GLN A 236 -11.57 2.56 25.89
C GLN A 236 -10.13 2.99 25.54
N PHE A 237 -9.24 3.12 26.52
CA PHE A 237 -7.85 3.52 26.30
C PHE A 237 -6.97 2.32 25.96
N ASP A 238 -6.05 2.51 25.03
CA ASP A 238 -4.87 1.66 24.94
C ASP A 238 -3.90 2.00 26.09
N VAL A 239 -3.06 1.05 26.48
CA VAL A 239 -2.19 1.19 27.66
C VAL A 239 -0.95 2.01 27.30
N VAL A 240 -0.80 3.16 27.97
CA VAL A 240 0.44 3.94 27.97
C VAL A 240 1.31 3.50 29.15
N GLN A 241 2.62 3.38 28.95
CA GLN A 241 3.56 3.02 30.01
C GLN A 241 3.53 4.04 31.18
N PRO A 242 3.84 3.63 32.43
CA PRO A 242 3.70 4.50 33.61
C PRO A 242 4.44 5.84 33.50
N ASP A 243 5.65 5.83 32.93
CA ASP A 243 6.48 7.02 32.76
C ASP A 243 6.06 7.90 31.56
N GLY A 244 4.99 7.51 30.86
CA GLY A 244 4.52 8.16 29.65
C GLY A 244 5.35 7.80 28.41
N ILE A 245 4.92 8.33 27.27
CA ILE A 245 5.66 8.23 26.00
C ILE A 245 6.09 9.63 25.60
N GLY A 246 7.40 9.82 25.52
CA GLY A 246 8.04 11.08 25.15
C GLY A 246 8.66 11.05 23.76
N ILE A 247 8.54 12.14 23.03
CA ILE A 247 9.26 12.37 21.77
C ILE A 247 9.75 13.81 21.72
N ASP A 248 11.03 13.96 21.36
CA ASP A 248 11.63 15.24 21.10
C ASP A 248 11.68 15.47 19.59
N VAL A 249 11.37 16.69 19.16
CA VAL A 249 11.37 17.06 17.75
C VAL A 249 12.08 18.39 17.56
N ARG A 250 12.90 18.51 16.52
CA ARG A 250 13.57 19.75 16.13
C ARG A 250 13.67 19.88 14.61
N ASN A 251 14.18 21.01 14.14
CA ASN A 251 14.43 21.25 12.71
C ASN A 251 13.18 21.05 11.83
N VAL A 252 12.00 21.39 12.36
CA VAL A 252 10.72 21.22 11.67
C VAL A 252 10.59 22.24 10.53
N SER A 253 10.29 21.76 9.34
CA SER A 253 10.08 22.58 8.14
C SER A 253 8.97 22.04 7.26
N VAL A 254 8.25 22.97 6.62
CA VAL A 254 7.21 22.69 5.61
C VAL A 254 7.54 23.55 4.38
N THR A 255 8.15 22.94 3.37
CA THR A 255 8.66 23.63 2.17
C THR A 255 7.78 23.33 0.99
N ARG A 256 7.17 24.36 0.37
CA ARG A 256 6.24 24.21 -0.76
C ARG A 256 6.95 24.36 -2.10
N GLY A 257 6.36 23.81 -3.15
CA GLY A 257 6.91 23.87 -4.51
C GLY A 257 8.12 22.98 -4.74
N VAL A 258 8.31 21.95 -3.90
CA VAL A 258 9.44 21.03 -4.05
C VAL A 258 9.23 20.08 -5.22
N GLY A 259 10.33 19.67 -5.85
CA GLY A 259 10.36 18.58 -6.83
C GLY A 259 10.62 17.24 -6.15
N ASN A 260 10.23 16.15 -6.83
CA ASN A 260 10.54 14.80 -6.36
C ASN A 260 12.02 14.45 -6.57
N TYR A 261 12.57 14.85 -7.73
CA TYR A 261 13.92 14.56 -8.17
C TYR A 261 14.88 15.67 -7.73
N SER A 262 16.11 15.29 -7.34
CA SER A 262 17.20 16.26 -7.15
C SER A 262 17.61 16.89 -8.48
N ALA A 263 18.41 17.96 -8.43
CA ALA A 263 18.95 18.59 -9.64
C ALA A 263 19.79 17.60 -10.46
N GLU A 264 20.61 16.78 -9.80
CA GLU A 264 21.43 15.76 -10.45
C GLU A 264 20.57 14.67 -11.09
N GLN A 265 19.53 14.22 -10.39
CA GLN A 265 18.62 13.22 -10.93
C GLN A 265 17.77 13.77 -12.08
N ALA A 266 17.39 15.05 -12.06
CA ALA A 266 16.69 15.68 -13.18
C ALA A 266 17.57 15.73 -14.44
N VAL A 267 18.87 16.01 -14.28
CA VAL A 267 19.85 15.94 -15.39
C VAL A 267 19.97 14.51 -15.91
N LEU A 268 20.07 13.52 -15.03
CA LEU A 268 20.15 12.11 -15.41
C LEU A 268 18.89 11.65 -16.15
N LEU A 269 17.71 12.04 -15.68
CA LEU A 269 16.44 11.73 -16.32
C LEU A 269 16.32 12.38 -17.69
N LYS A 270 16.78 13.63 -17.83
CA LYS A 270 16.84 14.29 -19.14
C LYS A 270 17.73 13.53 -20.13
N ARG A 271 18.87 13.01 -19.67
CA ARG A 271 19.76 12.16 -20.50
C ARG A 271 19.05 10.87 -20.90
N LEU A 272 18.40 10.18 -19.96
CA LEU A 272 17.61 8.99 -20.27
C LEU A 272 16.54 9.28 -21.32
N GLN A 273 15.76 10.35 -21.15
CA GLN A 273 14.75 10.78 -22.12
C GLN A 273 15.36 11.05 -23.51
N GLN A 274 16.51 11.72 -23.58
CA GLN A 274 17.22 11.94 -24.85
C GLN A 274 17.68 10.64 -25.50
N GLN A 275 18.20 9.68 -24.70
CA GLN A 275 18.61 8.37 -25.23
C GLN A 275 17.42 7.57 -25.75
N LEU A 276 16.30 7.55 -25.03
CA LEU A 276 15.06 6.92 -25.49
C LEU A 276 14.60 7.53 -26.83
N ALA A 277 14.64 8.85 -26.96
CA ALA A 277 14.30 9.53 -28.21
C ALA A 277 15.28 9.17 -29.35
N HIS A 278 16.58 9.09 -29.08
CA HIS A 278 17.59 8.69 -30.05
C HIS A 278 17.38 7.25 -30.57
N LEU A 279 16.88 6.36 -29.70
CA LEU A 279 16.53 4.97 -30.05
C LEU A 279 15.20 4.84 -30.83
N GLY A 280 14.57 5.96 -31.19
CA GLY A 280 13.31 6.02 -31.93
C GLY A 280 12.06 5.88 -31.07
N CYS A 281 12.20 5.92 -29.74
CA CYS A 281 11.09 5.80 -28.82
C CYS A 281 10.45 7.18 -28.54
N LYS A 282 9.24 7.19 -27.96
CA LYS A 282 8.47 8.42 -27.68
C LYS A 282 8.37 8.68 -26.17
N PRO A 283 9.43 9.20 -25.53
CA PRO A 283 9.46 9.43 -24.08
C PRO A 283 8.68 10.66 -23.62
N GLY A 284 7.97 11.37 -24.50
CA GLY A 284 7.28 12.60 -24.14
C GLY A 284 8.23 13.78 -23.97
N ASN A 285 8.00 14.62 -22.95
CA ASN A 285 8.72 15.88 -22.76
C ASN A 285 10.14 15.66 -22.22
N LEU A 286 11.15 16.18 -22.92
CA LEU A 286 12.58 16.01 -22.58
C LEU A 286 13.08 17.04 -21.54
N GLU A 287 12.31 17.23 -20.47
CA GLU A 287 12.54 18.28 -19.46
C GLU A 287 13.20 17.78 -18.17
N GLY A 288 13.55 16.48 -18.07
CA GLY A 288 14.04 15.90 -16.83
C GLY A 288 12.96 15.75 -15.76
N LYS A 289 11.70 15.60 -16.20
CA LYS A 289 10.54 15.28 -15.36
C LYS A 289 9.84 14.05 -15.95
N PRO A 290 9.56 13.01 -15.15
CA PRO A 290 8.96 11.80 -15.69
C PRO A 290 7.46 11.99 -15.80
N ASP A 291 6.96 11.92 -17.03
CA ASP A 291 5.54 11.78 -17.30
C ASP A 291 5.21 10.30 -17.62
N LYS A 292 3.94 10.04 -17.90
CA LYS A 292 3.48 8.71 -18.30
C LYS A 292 4.23 8.18 -19.53
N ALA A 293 4.47 9.02 -20.52
CA ALA A 293 5.16 8.63 -21.74
C ALA A 293 6.63 8.28 -21.48
N THR A 294 7.31 9.02 -20.60
CA THR A 294 8.68 8.73 -20.18
C THR A 294 8.75 7.37 -19.49
N ARG A 295 7.86 7.10 -18.53
CA ARG A 295 7.83 5.82 -17.80
C ARG A 295 7.54 4.65 -18.73
N GLN A 296 6.56 4.81 -19.63
CA GLN A 296 6.23 3.78 -20.62
C GLN A 296 7.39 3.52 -21.58
N ALA A 297 7.97 4.58 -22.14
CA ALA A 297 9.11 4.45 -23.04
C ALA A 297 10.31 3.78 -22.36
N ALA A 298 10.61 4.12 -21.11
CA ALA A 298 11.69 3.48 -20.38
C ALA A 298 11.49 1.97 -20.22
N LEU A 299 10.25 1.52 -20.00
CA LEU A 299 9.91 0.10 -19.84
C LEU A 299 9.81 -0.66 -21.16
N SER A 300 9.36 -0.01 -22.25
CA SER A 300 9.00 -0.70 -23.49
C SER A 300 9.89 -0.36 -24.69
N CYS A 301 10.84 0.56 -24.58
CA CYS A 301 11.64 0.99 -25.74
C CYS A 301 12.51 -0.14 -26.29
N ARG A 302 13.06 -0.98 -25.41
CA ARG A 302 13.84 -2.16 -25.76
C ARG A 302 13.45 -3.36 -24.90
N LYS A 303 13.57 -4.57 -25.46
CA LYS A 303 13.33 -5.81 -24.74
C LYS A 303 14.59 -6.25 -24.02
N PHE A 304 14.66 -5.94 -22.73
CA PHE A 304 15.72 -6.38 -21.84
C PHE A 304 15.48 -7.82 -21.36
N GLU A 305 16.53 -8.50 -20.92
CA GLU A 305 16.42 -9.81 -20.27
C GLU A 305 15.60 -9.69 -18.97
N SER A 306 14.83 -10.73 -18.65
CA SER A 306 13.99 -10.75 -17.45
C SER A 306 14.82 -10.48 -16.20
N GLY A 307 14.40 -9.50 -15.38
CA GLY A 307 15.07 -9.12 -14.15
C GLY A 307 16.29 -8.19 -14.30
N SER A 308 16.70 -7.86 -15.54
CA SER A 308 17.85 -6.95 -15.77
C SER A 308 17.52 -5.46 -15.62
N LEU A 309 16.24 -5.10 -15.68
CA LEU A 309 15.74 -3.76 -15.40
C LEU A 309 14.75 -3.78 -14.23
N PRO A 310 14.70 -2.70 -13.41
CA PRO A 310 13.62 -2.54 -12.44
C PRO A 310 12.25 -2.45 -13.10
N GLN A 311 11.20 -2.88 -12.39
CA GLN A 311 9.83 -2.96 -12.92
C GLN A 311 9.15 -1.60 -13.16
N ALA A 312 9.67 -0.52 -12.57
CA ALA A 312 9.14 0.82 -12.74
C ALA A 312 10.26 1.85 -12.73
N LEU A 313 10.12 2.88 -13.56
CA LEU A 313 10.96 4.07 -13.52
C LEU A 313 10.44 5.04 -12.45
N ASN A 314 11.25 5.27 -11.42
CA ASN A 314 11.03 6.25 -10.35
C ASN A 314 12.39 6.78 -9.86
N LEU A 315 12.40 7.64 -8.85
CA LEU A 315 13.63 8.23 -8.33
C LEU A 315 14.68 7.23 -7.79
N THR A 316 14.29 6.04 -7.33
CA THR A 316 15.22 5.02 -6.79
C THR A 316 15.75 4.09 -7.88
N THR A 317 15.03 3.96 -8.99
CA THR A 317 15.40 3.07 -10.12
C THR A 317 16.00 3.82 -11.30
N LEU A 318 15.91 5.16 -11.33
CA LEU A 318 16.40 6.00 -12.42
C LEU A 318 17.82 5.66 -12.87
N GLN A 319 18.74 5.44 -11.93
CA GLN A 319 20.14 5.14 -12.25
C GLN A 319 20.25 3.85 -13.06
N ALA A 320 19.56 2.79 -12.65
CA ALA A 320 19.58 1.51 -13.36
C ALA A 320 19.03 1.63 -14.80
N PHE A 321 17.97 2.42 -14.99
CA PHE A 321 17.47 2.71 -16.35
C PHE A 321 18.49 3.52 -17.16
N ALA A 322 19.05 4.57 -16.58
CA ALA A 322 20.04 5.40 -17.28
C ALA A 322 21.27 4.57 -17.69
N ASP A 323 21.78 3.71 -16.80
CA ASP A 323 22.92 2.84 -17.07
C ASP A 323 22.59 1.80 -18.15
N ALA A 324 21.40 1.19 -18.09
CA ALA A 324 20.96 0.22 -19.07
C ALA A 324 20.83 0.84 -20.47
N TYR A 325 20.27 2.06 -20.59
CA TYR A 325 20.11 2.73 -21.88
C TYR A 325 21.36 3.48 -22.37
N ALA A 326 22.38 3.67 -21.54
CA ALA A 326 23.66 4.26 -21.95
C ALA A 326 24.58 3.25 -22.67
N LYS A 327 24.31 1.95 -22.55
CA LYS A 327 25.09 0.88 -23.16
C LYS A 327 24.94 0.87 -24.70
N PRO A 328 26.03 0.86 -25.48
CA PRO A 328 25.95 0.83 -26.95
C PRO A 328 25.14 -0.36 -27.49
N GLU A 329 25.24 -1.53 -26.85
CA GLU A 329 24.51 -2.74 -27.21
C GLU A 329 22.99 -2.63 -27.01
N THR A 330 22.50 -1.66 -26.24
CA THR A 330 21.05 -1.46 -26.08
C THR A 330 20.38 -1.07 -27.39
N ALA A 331 21.12 -0.43 -28.30
CA ALA A 331 20.60 -0.10 -29.63
C ALA A 331 20.30 -1.34 -30.49
N SER A 332 21.01 -2.45 -30.28
CA SER A 332 20.82 -3.70 -31.03
C SER A 332 19.78 -4.63 -30.40
N LEU A 333 19.28 -4.34 -29.19
CA LEU A 333 18.19 -5.08 -28.58
C LEU A 333 16.91 -4.95 -29.43
N PRO A 334 16.05 -5.99 -29.48
CA PRO A 334 14.75 -5.89 -30.12
C PRO A 334 13.92 -4.75 -29.54
N SER A 335 13.14 -4.07 -30.39
CA SER A 335 12.13 -3.12 -29.93
C SER A 335 11.15 -3.82 -29.00
N GLY A 336 10.86 -3.24 -27.84
CA GLY A 336 9.77 -3.74 -27.01
C GLY A 336 8.42 -3.43 -27.66
N ASN A 337 7.43 -4.30 -27.43
CA ASN A 337 6.08 -4.10 -27.97
C ASN A 337 5.43 -2.89 -27.28
N ALA A 338 5.23 -1.80 -28.02
CA ALA A 338 4.37 -0.68 -27.60
C ALA A 338 2.90 -1.12 -27.37
N ALA A 339 2.53 -2.32 -27.84
CA ALA A 339 1.23 -2.94 -27.65
C ALA A 339 1.04 -3.61 -26.28
N ALA A 340 2.04 -3.62 -25.38
CA ALA A 340 1.82 -3.88 -23.96
C ALA A 340 1.24 -2.63 -23.27
N GLY A 341 0.26 -1.99 -23.91
CA GLY A 341 -0.56 -0.96 -23.34
C GLY A 341 -1.86 -1.60 -22.89
N THR A 342 -1.92 -1.97 -21.61
CA THR A 342 -3.02 -1.73 -20.66
C THR A 342 -2.95 -2.76 -19.55
N GLU A 343 -2.10 -2.52 -18.55
CA GLU A 343 -2.61 -2.30 -17.20
C GLU A 343 -1.66 -1.32 -16.52
N ASN A 344 -2.19 -0.23 -15.97
CA ASN A 344 -1.48 0.44 -14.89
C ASN A 344 -1.09 -0.65 -13.89
N LEU A 345 0.20 -0.98 -13.78
CA LEU A 345 0.75 -1.65 -12.61
C LEU A 345 0.72 -0.65 -11.46
N SER A 346 -0.51 -0.26 -11.08
CA SER A 346 -0.77 0.07 -9.70
C SER A 346 -0.39 -1.18 -8.91
N SER A 347 0.42 -1.00 -7.88
CA SER A 347 0.68 -2.02 -6.86
C SER A 347 -0.59 -2.39 -6.08
N LYS A 348 -1.71 -1.69 -6.34
CA LYS A 348 -3.01 -1.95 -5.73
C LYS A 348 -3.92 -2.68 -6.74
N PRO A 349 -4.70 -3.67 -6.27
CA PRO A 349 -5.70 -4.32 -7.10
C PRO A 349 -6.81 -3.33 -7.48
N ARG A 350 -7.32 -3.37 -8.72
CA ARG A 350 -8.46 -2.52 -9.14
C ARG A 350 -9.75 -2.90 -8.40
N THR A 351 -9.90 -4.20 -8.14
CA THR A 351 -10.96 -4.76 -7.30
C THR A 351 -10.32 -5.51 -6.14
N TYR A 352 -10.58 -5.10 -4.90
CA TYR A 352 -10.07 -5.82 -3.74
C TYR A 352 -10.87 -7.12 -3.54
N ILE A 353 -10.17 -8.24 -3.54
CA ILE A 353 -10.77 -9.57 -3.42
C ILE A 353 -10.09 -10.29 -2.26
N LYS A 354 -10.87 -10.60 -1.22
CA LYS A 354 -10.36 -11.39 -0.10
C LYS A 354 -10.40 -12.86 -0.51
N LEU A 355 -9.24 -13.45 -0.78
CA LEU A 355 -9.11 -14.80 -1.32
C LEU A 355 -8.25 -15.66 -0.38
N GLY A 356 -8.71 -16.86 -0.06
CA GLY A 356 -7.99 -17.81 0.77
C GLY A 356 -7.90 -19.18 0.11
N GLU A 357 -6.74 -19.83 0.24
CA GLU A 357 -6.61 -21.25 -0.07
C GLU A 357 -7.31 -22.05 1.04
N MET A 358 -8.42 -22.69 0.69
CA MET A 358 -9.20 -23.53 1.61
C MET A 358 -8.51 -24.87 1.84
N LEU A 359 -8.01 -25.45 0.75
CA LEU A 359 -7.44 -26.78 0.76
C LEU A 359 -6.40 -26.93 -0.35
N ALA A 360 -5.25 -27.49 -0.01
CA ALA A 360 -4.24 -27.88 -0.98
C ALA A 360 -4.09 -29.41 -0.94
N MET A 361 -4.36 -30.07 -2.06
CA MET A 361 -4.15 -31.52 -2.20
C MET A 361 -2.68 -31.85 -2.33
N LYS A 362 -1.87 -30.88 -2.76
CA LYS A 362 -0.42 -30.96 -2.94
C LYS A 362 0.24 -29.75 -2.27
N THR A 363 1.35 -29.96 -1.58
CA THR A 363 2.01 -28.94 -0.75
C THR A 363 3.51 -28.98 -0.91
N GLY A 364 4.21 -27.95 -0.43
CA GLY A 364 5.67 -27.86 -0.53
C GLY A 364 6.14 -27.70 -1.96
N LYS A 365 7.23 -28.40 -2.33
CA LYS A 365 7.85 -28.34 -3.66
C LYS A 365 7.33 -29.40 -4.64
N ASP A 366 6.07 -29.84 -4.51
CA ASP A 366 5.46 -30.71 -5.52
C ASP A 366 5.45 -29.98 -6.88
N THR A 367 5.51 -30.76 -7.97
CA THR A 367 5.42 -30.21 -9.32
C THR A 367 3.98 -30.17 -9.81
N LYS A 368 3.04 -30.86 -9.14
CA LYS A 368 1.61 -30.78 -9.41
C LYS A 368 0.94 -29.85 -8.41
N VAL A 369 0.25 -28.84 -8.93
CA VAL A 369 -0.60 -27.95 -8.14
C VAL A 369 -2.03 -28.42 -8.22
N ASN A 370 -2.66 -28.53 -7.05
CA ASN A 370 -4.10 -28.73 -6.91
C ASN A 370 -4.53 -28.05 -5.61
N SER A 371 -5.01 -26.81 -5.76
CA SER A 371 -5.33 -25.92 -4.66
C SER A 371 -6.71 -25.30 -4.86
N ASN A 372 -7.57 -25.49 -3.86
CA ASN A 372 -8.93 -24.97 -3.78
C ASN A 372 -8.90 -23.58 -3.13
N PHE A 373 -9.56 -22.63 -3.78
CA PHE A 373 -9.68 -21.25 -3.37
C PHE A 373 -11.13 -20.85 -3.17
N PHE A 374 -11.37 -20.15 -2.06
CA PHE A 374 -12.62 -19.46 -1.81
C PHE A 374 -12.34 -18.00 -1.46
N GLY A 375 -13.17 -17.11 -2.00
CA GLY A 375 -13.02 -15.68 -1.76
C GLY A 375 -14.30 -14.89 -1.90
N LYS A 376 -14.26 -13.66 -1.40
CA LYS A 376 -15.34 -12.68 -1.54
C LYS A 376 -14.87 -11.44 -2.27
N ILE A 377 -15.66 -11.03 -3.26
CA ILE A 377 -15.43 -9.84 -4.06
C ILE A 377 -16.12 -8.66 -3.38
N LYS A 378 -15.36 -7.63 -3.07
CA LYS A 378 -15.86 -6.41 -2.43
C LYS A 378 -16.67 -5.58 -3.43
N GLY A 379 -17.90 -5.18 -3.07
CA GLY A 379 -18.76 -4.31 -3.91
C GLY A 379 -19.61 -5.03 -4.96
N ALA A 380 -19.48 -6.36 -5.12
CA ALA A 380 -20.32 -7.14 -6.02
C ALA A 380 -21.73 -7.42 -5.42
N LYS A 381 -22.74 -7.59 -6.29
CA LYS A 381 -24.12 -7.91 -5.88
C LYS A 381 -24.18 -9.25 -5.12
N LYS A 382 -25.06 -9.34 -4.12
CA LYS A 382 -25.30 -10.58 -3.36
C LYS A 382 -25.61 -11.75 -4.31
N GLY A 383 -24.83 -12.83 -4.22
CA GLY A 383 -24.94 -14.01 -5.10
C GLY A 383 -24.00 -13.99 -6.32
N GLN A 384 -23.26 -12.90 -6.53
CA GLN A 384 -22.18 -12.75 -7.53
C GLN A 384 -20.87 -12.27 -6.87
N ASN A 385 -20.84 -12.22 -5.55
CA ASN A 385 -19.76 -11.68 -4.75
C ASN A 385 -18.84 -12.78 -4.19
N GLU A 386 -18.96 -14.01 -4.67
CA GLU A 386 -18.18 -15.15 -4.23
C GLU A 386 -17.37 -15.71 -5.39
N LEU A 387 -16.13 -16.08 -5.09
CA LEU A 387 -15.22 -16.78 -5.98
C LEU A 387 -14.91 -18.13 -5.36
N ASP A 388 -15.10 -19.19 -6.11
CA ASP A 388 -14.94 -20.56 -5.66
C ASP A 388 -14.39 -21.42 -6.79
N PHE A 389 -13.09 -21.70 -6.75
CA PHE A 389 -12.39 -22.33 -7.87
C PHE A 389 -11.16 -23.12 -7.41
N ILE A 390 -10.69 -24.00 -8.28
CA ILE A 390 -9.47 -24.78 -8.09
C ILE A 390 -8.43 -24.34 -9.12
N ILE A 391 -7.20 -24.15 -8.67
CA ILE A 391 -6.02 -24.03 -9.55
C ILE A 391 -5.44 -25.43 -9.71
N LEU A 392 -5.41 -25.92 -10.95
CA LEU A 392 -4.76 -27.16 -11.35
C LEU A 392 -3.61 -26.84 -12.30
N GLY A 393 -2.48 -27.54 -12.15
CA GLY A 393 -1.39 -27.35 -13.10
C GLY A 393 -0.14 -28.13 -12.79
N GLN A 394 0.80 -28.07 -13.74
CA GLN A 394 2.16 -28.59 -13.59
C GLN A 394 3.12 -27.41 -13.47
N PHE A 395 3.73 -27.24 -12.30
CA PHE A 395 4.69 -26.17 -12.01
C PHE A 395 6.12 -26.62 -12.30
N ASP A 396 6.86 -25.80 -13.05
CA ASP A 396 8.27 -25.96 -13.35
C ASP A 396 9.10 -24.98 -12.50
N TYR A 397 9.95 -25.52 -11.63
CA TYR A 397 10.82 -24.72 -10.76
C TYR A 397 12.04 -24.14 -11.48
N THR A 398 12.35 -24.61 -12.70
CA THR A 398 13.42 -24.05 -13.53
C THR A 398 12.96 -22.72 -14.12
N ASP A 399 11.77 -22.73 -14.72
CA ASP A 399 11.17 -21.55 -15.35
C ASP A 399 10.35 -20.70 -14.36
N ASN A 400 10.19 -21.20 -13.13
CA ASN A 400 9.36 -20.62 -12.07
C ASN A 400 7.93 -20.31 -12.53
N SER A 401 7.37 -21.15 -13.41
CA SER A 401 6.08 -20.95 -14.08
C SER A 401 5.33 -22.27 -14.24
N PHE A 402 4.06 -22.22 -14.62
CA PHE A 402 3.29 -23.40 -14.98
C PHE A 402 3.58 -23.83 -16.42
N SER A 403 3.92 -25.10 -16.65
CA SER A 403 3.89 -25.67 -18.00
C SER A 403 2.46 -25.95 -18.47
N GLN A 404 1.54 -26.18 -17.52
CA GLN A 404 0.10 -26.30 -17.74
C GLN A 404 -0.65 -25.63 -16.59
N LEU A 405 -1.66 -24.82 -16.91
CA LEU A 405 -2.50 -24.12 -15.93
C LEU A 405 -3.98 -24.25 -16.34
N SER A 406 -4.80 -24.66 -15.39
CA SER A 406 -6.26 -24.72 -15.52
C SER A 406 -6.93 -24.12 -14.28
N PHE A 407 -8.04 -23.43 -14.51
CA PHE A 407 -8.96 -23.04 -13.45
C PHE A 407 -10.23 -23.90 -13.54
N VAL A 408 -10.69 -24.44 -12.41
CA VAL A 408 -11.94 -25.22 -12.34
C VAL A 408 -12.92 -24.49 -11.46
N LEU A 409 -14.08 -24.11 -11.97
CA LEU A 409 -15.14 -23.54 -11.13
C LEU A 409 -15.78 -24.65 -10.29
N GLN A 410 -16.09 -24.39 -9.02
CA GLN A 410 -16.66 -25.41 -8.12
C GLN A 410 -18.19 -25.51 -8.15
N ASP A 411 -18.86 -24.67 -8.93
CA ASP A 411 -20.31 -24.77 -9.13
C ASP A 411 -20.67 -26.00 -9.97
N ASN A 412 -21.53 -26.87 -9.42
CA ASN A 412 -22.07 -28.01 -10.16
C ASN A 412 -22.93 -27.53 -11.34
N LEU A 413 -22.62 -28.02 -12.53
CA LEU A 413 -23.32 -27.71 -13.77
C LEU A 413 -24.47 -28.69 -14.02
N SER A 414 -25.59 -28.15 -14.51
CA SER A 414 -26.63 -28.96 -15.11
C SER A 414 -26.14 -29.62 -16.41
N LYS A 415 -26.79 -30.71 -16.83
CA LYS A 415 -26.50 -31.36 -18.12
C LYS A 415 -26.60 -30.39 -19.31
N ALA A 416 -27.49 -29.40 -19.24
CA ALA A 416 -27.65 -28.38 -20.27
C ALA A 416 -26.43 -27.45 -20.32
N GLU A 417 -25.92 -27.00 -19.16
CA GLU A 417 -24.73 -26.16 -19.05
C GLU A 417 -23.47 -26.90 -19.47
N VAL A 418 -23.32 -28.18 -19.12
CA VAL A 418 -22.21 -29.03 -19.60
C VAL A 418 -22.18 -29.06 -21.13
N ASN A 419 -23.32 -29.39 -21.75
CA ASN A 419 -23.42 -29.43 -23.21
C ASN A 419 -23.15 -28.06 -23.86
N ALA A 420 -23.57 -26.97 -23.22
CA ALA A 420 -23.35 -25.62 -23.72
C ALA A 420 -21.87 -25.19 -23.59
N ALA A 421 -21.22 -25.47 -22.46
CA ALA A 421 -19.80 -25.20 -22.24
C ALA A 421 -18.92 -25.98 -23.23
N THR A 422 -19.22 -27.26 -23.47
CA THR A 422 -18.52 -28.07 -24.48
C THR A 422 -18.68 -27.50 -25.90
N LYS A 423 -19.88 -27.01 -26.27
CA LYS A 423 -20.10 -26.32 -27.56
C LYS A 423 -19.30 -25.01 -27.68
N CYS A 424 -19.02 -24.33 -26.56
CA CYS A 424 -18.14 -23.18 -26.52
C CYS A 424 -16.64 -23.55 -26.58
N GLY A 425 -16.30 -24.85 -26.54
CA GLY A 425 -14.92 -25.35 -26.61
C GLY A 425 -14.24 -25.55 -25.26
N TYR A 426 -14.99 -25.56 -24.16
CA TYR A 426 -14.45 -25.73 -22.81
C TYR A 426 -14.60 -27.18 -22.32
N GLY A 427 -13.61 -27.63 -21.55
CA GLY A 427 -13.63 -28.94 -20.91
C GLY A 427 -14.55 -28.95 -19.69
N THR A 428 -14.99 -30.15 -19.31
CA THR A 428 -15.70 -30.37 -18.04
C THR A 428 -15.03 -31.49 -17.26
N ILE A 429 -14.97 -31.35 -15.94
CA ILE A 429 -14.43 -32.34 -15.02
C ILE A 429 -15.59 -32.89 -14.18
N ARG A 430 -15.70 -34.21 -14.13
CA ARG A 430 -16.62 -34.92 -13.22
C ARG A 430 -15.89 -35.20 -11.91
N PHE A 431 -16.41 -34.69 -10.79
CA PHE A 431 -15.88 -35.01 -9.47
C PHE A 431 -16.37 -36.38 -8.99
N PRO A 432 -15.68 -37.01 -8.01
CA PRO A 432 -16.05 -38.33 -7.48
C PRO A 432 -17.45 -38.39 -6.87
N ASP A 433 -17.99 -37.26 -6.41
CA ASP A 433 -19.36 -37.12 -5.88
C ASP A 433 -20.44 -37.11 -6.99
N GLY A 434 -20.03 -37.19 -8.25
CA GLY A 434 -20.93 -37.22 -9.39
C GLY A 434 -21.27 -35.85 -9.97
N THR A 435 -20.72 -34.74 -9.45
CA THR A 435 -20.99 -33.37 -9.93
C THR A 435 -20.10 -32.98 -11.11
N ASP A 436 -20.63 -32.20 -12.05
CA ASP A 436 -19.91 -31.71 -13.24
C ASP A 436 -19.45 -30.27 -13.07
N HIS A 437 -18.21 -29.97 -13.45
CA HIS A 437 -17.57 -28.66 -13.27
C HIS A 437 -16.92 -28.21 -14.57
N VAL A 438 -16.86 -26.90 -14.84
CA VAL A 438 -16.14 -26.39 -16.02
C VAL A 438 -14.65 -26.24 -15.74
N GLU A 439 -13.81 -26.71 -16.67
CA GLU A 439 -12.37 -26.48 -16.70
C GLU A 439 -12.03 -25.41 -17.75
N ILE A 440 -11.43 -24.31 -17.29
CA ILE A 440 -10.82 -23.27 -18.10
C ILE A 440 -9.33 -23.59 -18.21
N ARG A 441 -8.95 -24.34 -19.24
CA ARG A 441 -7.55 -24.66 -19.53
C ARG A 441 -6.90 -23.49 -20.27
N MET A 442 -5.88 -22.89 -19.68
CA MET A 442 -5.23 -21.71 -20.24
C MET A 442 -4.28 -22.09 -21.38
N ASN A 443 -4.24 -21.27 -22.42
CA ASN A 443 -3.24 -21.39 -23.49
C ASN A 443 -1.93 -20.76 -23.01
N HIS A 444 -0.83 -21.51 -23.07
CA HIS A 444 0.45 -21.07 -22.53
C HIS A 444 1.46 -20.76 -23.65
N SER A 445 2.02 -19.55 -23.63
CA SER A 445 3.11 -19.13 -24.52
C SER A 445 4.06 -18.17 -23.78
N GLY A 446 5.30 -18.60 -23.58
CA GLY A 446 6.27 -17.83 -22.79
C GLY A 446 5.74 -17.56 -21.38
N ASN A 447 5.72 -16.30 -20.94
CA ASN A 447 5.15 -15.94 -19.64
C ASN A 447 3.66 -15.54 -19.70
N THR A 448 2.94 -15.91 -20.77
CA THR A 448 1.54 -15.53 -20.97
C THR A 448 0.64 -16.75 -20.94
N PHE A 449 -0.40 -16.68 -20.11
CA PHE A 449 -1.50 -17.62 -20.03
C PHE A 449 -2.76 -16.95 -20.58
N SER A 450 -3.05 -17.14 -21.85
CA SER A 450 -4.23 -16.55 -22.49
C SER A 450 -5.47 -17.42 -22.26
N SER A 451 -6.61 -16.78 -22.05
CA SER A 451 -7.89 -17.49 -21.97
C SER A 451 -8.22 -18.20 -23.30
N PRO A 452 -8.95 -19.33 -23.29
CA PRO A 452 -9.46 -19.93 -24.51
C PRO A 452 -10.29 -18.94 -25.35
N PRO A 453 -10.30 -19.10 -26.69
CA PRO A 453 -11.17 -18.32 -27.55
C PRO A 453 -12.64 -18.60 -27.15
N ARG A 454 -13.50 -17.59 -27.28
CA ARG A 454 -14.95 -17.64 -26.94
C ARG A 454 -15.30 -17.62 -25.44
N THR A 455 -14.51 -16.96 -24.60
CA THR A 455 -14.88 -16.70 -23.19
C THR A 455 -16.27 -16.06 -23.04
N HIS A 456 -16.70 -15.20 -23.97
CA HIS A 456 -18.07 -14.65 -23.97
C HIS A 456 -19.16 -15.71 -24.17
N CYS A 457 -18.92 -16.72 -25.01
CA CYS A 457 -19.83 -17.86 -25.20
C CYS A 457 -19.96 -18.64 -23.89
N LEU A 458 -18.84 -18.88 -23.20
CA LEU A 458 -18.87 -19.59 -21.92
C LEU A 458 -19.69 -18.82 -20.86
N ILE A 459 -19.50 -17.51 -20.73
CA ILE A 459 -20.26 -16.70 -19.77
C ILE A 459 -21.77 -16.79 -20.05
N GLN A 460 -22.18 -16.82 -21.32
CA GLN A 460 -23.59 -16.98 -21.69
C GLN A 460 -24.13 -18.40 -21.48
N ALA A 461 -23.25 -19.41 -21.52
CA ALA A 461 -23.60 -20.82 -21.36
C ALA A 461 -23.80 -21.25 -19.91
N LEU A 462 -23.32 -20.47 -18.94
CA LEU A 462 -23.31 -20.81 -17.51
C LEU A 462 -24.40 -20.07 -16.73
N GLY A 463 -24.84 -20.67 -15.63
CA GLY A 463 -25.70 -20.03 -14.64
C GLY A 463 -25.07 -18.78 -14.01
N LYS A 464 -25.91 -17.93 -13.40
CA LYS A 464 -25.53 -16.57 -12.95
C LYS A 464 -24.25 -16.51 -12.10
N ARG A 465 -24.08 -17.46 -11.17
CA ARG A 465 -22.95 -17.51 -10.24
C ARG A 465 -21.65 -17.95 -10.92
N PRO A 466 -21.55 -19.13 -11.57
CA PRO A 466 -20.33 -19.50 -12.30
C PRO A 466 -19.99 -18.50 -13.41
N ALA A 467 -20.99 -17.97 -14.12
CA ALA A 467 -20.78 -16.93 -15.14
C ALA A 467 -20.11 -15.66 -14.58
N SER A 468 -20.46 -15.24 -13.35
CA SER A 468 -19.86 -14.06 -12.72
C SER A 468 -18.39 -14.24 -12.29
N GLN A 469 -17.94 -15.48 -12.12
CA GLN A 469 -16.58 -15.79 -11.69
C GLN A 469 -15.59 -15.83 -12.85
N VAL A 470 -16.04 -16.24 -14.05
CA VAL A 470 -15.19 -16.39 -15.24
C VAL A 470 -14.31 -15.16 -15.51
N PRO A 471 -14.81 -13.91 -15.51
CA PRO A 471 -13.97 -12.75 -15.80
C PRO A 471 -12.77 -12.58 -14.86
N TYR A 472 -12.93 -12.93 -13.58
CA TYR A 472 -11.84 -12.85 -12.59
C TYR A 472 -10.72 -13.86 -12.84
N LEU A 473 -11.04 -15.00 -13.46
CA LEU A 473 -10.08 -16.06 -13.75
C LEU A 473 -9.45 -15.92 -15.14
N THR A 474 -10.17 -15.30 -16.09
CA THR A 474 -9.72 -15.20 -17.49
C THR A 474 -9.17 -13.84 -17.87
N THR A 475 -9.49 -12.76 -17.15
CA THR A 475 -9.03 -11.39 -17.47
C THR A 475 -8.60 -10.62 -16.23
N GLY A 476 -9.23 -10.87 -15.07
CA GLY A 476 -8.96 -10.18 -13.81
C GLY A 476 -8.01 -10.90 -12.87
N PHE A 477 -7.28 -11.93 -13.32
CA PHE A 477 -6.49 -12.76 -12.40
C PHE A 477 -5.31 -11.99 -11.79
N ALA A 478 -4.78 -10.99 -12.49
CA ALA A 478 -3.78 -10.08 -11.95
C ALA A 478 -4.28 -9.34 -10.70
N ASP A 479 -5.55 -8.93 -10.65
CA ASP A 479 -6.13 -8.28 -9.48
C ASP A 479 -6.31 -9.26 -8.30
N LEU A 480 -6.58 -10.54 -8.57
CA LEU A 480 -6.59 -11.60 -7.55
C LEU A 480 -5.21 -11.75 -6.93
N ALA A 481 -4.18 -11.88 -7.77
CA ALA A 481 -2.80 -12.04 -7.34
C ALA A 481 -2.32 -10.82 -6.54
N LYS A 482 -2.57 -9.60 -7.04
CA LYS A 482 -2.27 -8.34 -6.33
C LYS A 482 -3.01 -8.26 -5.00
N SER A 483 -4.28 -8.67 -4.94
CA SER A 483 -5.04 -8.72 -3.68
C SER A 483 -4.37 -9.68 -2.68
N MET A 484 -4.02 -10.89 -3.10
CA MET A 484 -3.35 -11.90 -2.26
C MET A 484 -1.95 -11.47 -1.81
N VAL A 485 -1.23 -10.70 -2.63
CA VAL A 485 0.06 -10.13 -2.26
C VAL A 485 -0.12 -9.00 -1.26
N SER A 486 -1.08 -8.12 -1.50
CA SER A 486 -1.39 -6.96 -0.65
C SER A 486 -1.97 -7.34 0.71
N ASP A 487 -2.70 -8.46 0.82
CA ASP A 487 -3.28 -8.95 2.08
C ASP A 487 -2.39 -10.00 2.78
N GLY A 488 -1.24 -10.33 2.18
CA GLY A 488 -0.29 -11.33 2.66
C GLY A 488 -0.80 -12.78 2.56
N GLY A 489 -1.98 -13.01 1.99
CA GLY A 489 -2.60 -14.32 1.81
C GLY A 489 -1.73 -15.28 1.02
N TRP A 490 -0.92 -14.78 0.07
CA TRP A 490 0.02 -15.61 -0.68
C TRP A 490 1.03 -16.36 0.21
N LYS A 491 1.43 -15.79 1.36
CA LYS A 491 2.37 -16.45 2.28
C LYS A 491 1.78 -17.69 2.93
N LYS A 492 0.45 -17.73 3.06
CA LYS A 492 -0.31 -18.81 3.70
C LYS A 492 -0.59 -19.97 2.73
N LEU A 493 -0.26 -19.82 1.45
CA LEU A 493 -0.36 -20.90 0.48
C LEU A 493 0.50 -22.08 0.91
N ARG A 494 0.01 -23.29 0.74
CA ARG A 494 0.72 -24.50 1.16
C ARG A 494 1.63 -25.04 0.07
N HIS A 495 1.45 -24.62 -1.19
CA HIS A 495 2.27 -25.03 -2.33
C HIS A 495 3.28 -23.94 -2.72
N GLU A 496 4.58 -24.26 -2.75
CA GLU A 496 5.66 -23.28 -2.99
C GLU A 496 5.64 -22.74 -4.43
N GLY A 497 5.42 -23.61 -5.43
CA GLY A 497 5.24 -23.15 -6.81
C GLY A 497 4.09 -22.14 -6.98
N LEU A 498 3.01 -22.30 -6.21
CA LEU A 498 1.87 -21.38 -6.29
C LEU A 498 2.17 -20.03 -5.63
N LYS A 499 2.99 -20.01 -4.55
CA LYS A 499 3.53 -18.76 -3.99
C LYS A 499 4.34 -17.98 -5.01
N ILE A 500 5.24 -18.68 -5.69
CA ILE A 500 6.09 -18.10 -6.73
C ILE A 500 5.21 -17.55 -7.85
N PHE A 501 4.28 -18.36 -8.37
CA PHE A 501 3.38 -17.96 -9.43
C PHE A 501 2.54 -16.72 -9.07
N VAL A 502 1.84 -16.74 -7.94
CA VAL A 502 0.99 -15.62 -7.49
C VAL A 502 1.81 -14.33 -7.37
N LYS A 503 3.01 -14.43 -6.79
CA LYS A 503 3.90 -13.27 -6.69
C LYS A 503 4.32 -12.76 -8.07
N ARG A 504 4.77 -13.63 -8.97
CA ARG A 504 5.17 -13.26 -10.34
C ARG A 504 4.03 -12.67 -11.16
N VAL A 505 2.79 -13.13 -10.97
CA VAL A 505 1.61 -12.53 -11.59
C VAL A 505 1.31 -11.15 -11.01
N ALA A 506 1.35 -11.00 -9.68
CA ALA A 506 1.14 -9.71 -9.03
C ALA A 506 2.19 -8.67 -9.44
N ASP A 507 3.43 -9.13 -9.62
CA ASP A 507 4.60 -8.36 -10.06
C ASP A 507 4.60 -8.12 -11.58
N GLY A 508 3.63 -8.67 -12.33
CA GLY A 508 3.48 -8.50 -13.77
C GLY A 508 4.47 -9.29 -14.63
N GLU A 509 5.28 -10.17 -14.03
CA GLU A 509 6.24 -11.04 -14.74
C GLU A 509 5.54 -12.15 -15.53
N ILE A 510 4.38 -12.59 -15.06
CA ILE A 510 3.49 -13.54 -15.71
C ILE A 510 2.16 -12.85 -15.98
N THR A 511 1.72 -12.91 -17.24
CA THR A 511 0.40 -12.41 -17.64
C THR A 511 -0.60 -13.56 -17.61
N VAL A 512 -1.69 -13.40 -16.88
CA VAL A 512 -2.79 -14.37 -16.84
C VAL A 512 -4.06 -13.66 -17.27
N GLY A 513 -4.57 -14.10 -18.41
CA GLY A 513 -5.64 -13.45 -19.13
C GLY A 513 -5.16 -12.68 -20.35
N GLY A 514 -6.12 -12.38 -21.24
CA GLY A 514 -5.89 -11.66 -22.49
C GLY A 514 -6.31 -10.21 -22.41
#